data_AF-A0A973B1Q1-F1
#
_entry.id   AF-A0A973B1Q1-F1
#
_cell.length_a   1.000
_cell.length_b   1.000
_cell.length_c   1.000
_cell.angle_alpha   90.00
_cell.angle_beta   90.00
_cell.angle_gamma   90.00
#
_symmetry.space_group_name_H-M   'P 1'
#
loop_
_entity.id
_entity.type
_entity.pdbx_description
1 polymer ?
#
loop_
_entity_poly.entity_id
_entity_poly.type
_entity_poly.pdbx_seq_one_letter_code
_entity_poly.pdbx_strand_id
1 'polypeptide(L)'
;MIFCSIDWNPNPEIFKILEFPVRYYGLFFALAFLAGFQVMTYIFKKEGRPIEQADQLLLYAMVATVVGARMGHYFFYEFPLLQADPMRFFVQMITPPFSGLASHGAAVGLFSAFYLYVWKNPGQSYLYVTDRMVIVASLAGFFIRMGNLMNSEIIGKPTDLPWGFKFFRDYEFNPM
;
A
#
# COMPACT_ATOMS: atom_id res chain seq x y z
N MET A 1 -12.65 19.46 28.73
CA MET A 1 -12.18 18.09 29.02
C MET A 1 -13.17 17.15 28.35
N ILE A 2 -12.77 16.45 27.28
CA ILE A 2 -13.65 15.50 26.59
C ILE A 2 -13.73 14.26 27.49
N PHE A 3 -14.91 13.94 28.02
CA PHE A 3 -15.09 12.87 29.02
C PHE A 3 -15.05 11.45 28.41
N CYS A 4 -15.25 11.33 27.09
CA CYS A 4 -15.18 10.09 26.35
C CYS A 4 -14.32 10.31 25.10
N SER A 5 -13.05 9.92 25.12
CA SER A 5 -12.18 9.91 23.93
C SER A 5 -11.42 8.59 23.88
N ILE A 6 -10.99 8.19 22.69
CA ILE A 6 -10.18 6.99 22.50
C ILE A 6 -8.71 7.41 22.58
N ASP A 7 -8.03 7.04 23.68
CA ASP A 7 -6.60 7.25 23.80
C ASP A 7 -5.84 6.30 22.89
N TRP A 8 -5.16 6.85 21.88
CA TRP A 8 -4.50 6.07 20.83
C TRP A 8 -2.98 6.21 20.95
N ASN A 9 -2.36 5.23 21.58
CA ASN A 9 -0.90 5.10 21.72
C ASN A 9 -0.39 3.66 21.50
N PRO A 10 -0.80 2.96 20.42
CA PRO A 10 -0.24 1.65 20.13
C PRO A 10 1.25 1.78 19.78
N ASN A 11 2.02 0.74 20.04
CA ASN A 11 3.34 0.60 19.43
C ASN A 11 3.16 0.17 17.95
N PRO A 12 3.65 0.94 16.95
CA PRO A 12 3.58 0.55 15.54
C PRO A 12 4.35 -0.76 15.25
N GLU A 13 5.33 -1.09 16.08
CA GLU A 13 6.07 -2.35 16.03
C GLU A 13 5.32 -3.44 16.80
N ILE A 14 4.99 -4.53 16.12
CA ILE A 14 4.32 -5.70 16.71
C ILE A 14 5.35 -6.49 17.53
N PHE A 15 6.46 -6.85 16.89
CA PHE A 15 7.62 -7.51 17.48
C PHE A 15 8.84 -7.34 16.57
N LYS A 16 10.02 -7.77 17.04
CA LYS A 16 11.25 -7.77 16.27
C LYS A 16 11.71 -9.20 16.01
N ILE A 17 12.15 -9.47 14.79
CA ILE A 17 12.89 -10.69 14.45
C ILE A 17 14.35 -10.28 14.31
N LEU A 18 15.18 -10.63 15.29
CA LEU A 18 16.54 -10.07 15.43
C LEU A 18 16.47 -8.53 15.49
N GLU A 19 17.02 -7.85 14.50
CA GLU A 19 17.02 -6.37 14.40
C GLU A 19 15.94 -5.83 13.46
N PHE A 20 15.15 -6.70 12.81
CA PHE A 20 14.12 -6.29 11.86
C PHE A 20 12.76 -6.10 12.55
N PRO A 21 12.23 -4.87 12.60
CA PRO A 21 10.93 -4.61 13.20
C PRO A 21 9.79 -5.05 12.26
N VAL A 22 8.92 -5.93 12.75
CA VAL A 22 7.66 -6.26 12.09
C VAL A 22 6.62 -5.24 12.54
N ARG A 23 6.07 -4.48 11.60
CA ARG A 23 5.15 -3.35 11.86
C ARG A 23 3.72 -3.67 11.45
N TYR A 24 2.75 -3.09 12.15
CA TYR A 24 1.33 -3.20 11.78
C TYR A 24 1.07 -2.73 10.35
N TYR A 25 1.73 -1.65 9.91
CA TYR A 25 1.60 -1.17 8.54
C TYR A 25 1.99 -2.25 7.51
N GLY A 26 3.13 -2.92 7.71
CA GLY A 26 3.57 -4.01 6.83
C GLY A 26 2.63 -5.22 6.88
N LEU A 27 2.09 -5.55 8.05
CA LEU A 27 1.07 -6.60 8.20
C LEU A 27 -0.18 -6.26 7.41
N PHE A 28 -0.74 -5.07 7.56
CA PHE A 28 -1.93 -4.66 6.81
C PHE A 28 -1.68 -4.55 5.31
N PHE A 29 -0.48 -4.14 4.90
CA PHE A 29 -0.06 -4.17 3.50
C PHE A 29 -0.06 -5.60 2.93
N ALA A 30 0.45 -6.58 3.69
CA ALA A 30 0.40 -7.99 3.29
C ALA A 30 -1.04 -8.54 3.28
N LEU A 31 -1.87 -8.17 4.25
CA LEU A 31 -3.28 -8.55 4.32
C LEU A 31 -4.09 -8.00 3.14
N ALA A 32 -3.75 -6.80 2.65
CA ALA A 32 -4.36 -6.24 1.44
C ALA A 32 -4.16 -7.14 0.22
N PHE A 33 -2.94 -7.64 0.00
CA PHE A 33 -2.67 -8.60 -1.08
C PHE A 33 -3.34 -9.94 -0.86
N LEU A 34 -3.26 -10.49 0.35
CA LEU A 34 -3.88 -11.78 0.66
C LEU A 34 -5.39 -11.74 0.44
N ALA A 35 -6.07 -10.74 1.00
CA ALA A 35 -7.51 -10.63 0.88
C ALA A 35 -7.93 -10.30 -0.56
N GLY A 36 -7.20 -9.42 -1.25
CA GLY A 36 -7.39 -9.15 -2.68
C GLY A 36 -7.27 -10.40 -3.54
N PHE A 37 -6.27 -11.23 -3.27
CA PHE A 37 -6.06 -12.50 -3.96
C PHE A 37 -7.21 -13.49 -3.73
N GLN A 38 -7.70 -13.61 -2.49
CA GLN A 38 -8.86 -14.47 -2.19
C GLN A 38 -10.11 -14.01 -2.95
N VAL A 39 -10.37 -12.70 -2.99
CA VAL A 39 -11.49 -12.12 -3.74
C VAL A 39 -11.34 -12.39 -5.25
N MET A 40 -10.17 -12.14 -5.83
CA MET A 40 -9.95 -12.38 -7.26
C MET A 40 -10.04 -13.86 -7.63
N THR A 41 -9.49 -14.75 -6.78
CA THR A 41 -9.62 -16.19 -6.97
C THR A 41 -11.08 -16.62 -6.96
N TYR A 42 -11.89 -16.08 -6.05
CA TYR A 42 -13.33 -16.33 -6.02
C TYR A 42 -14.03 -15.84 -7.30
N ILE A 43 -13.75 -14.62 -7.75
CA ILE A 43 -14.31 -14.05 -8.99
C ILE A 43 -13.94 -14.93 -10.19
N PHE A 44 -12.67 -15.31 -10.31
CA PHE A 44 -12.18 -16.11 -11.44
C PHE A 44 -12.84 -17.48 -11.47
N LYS A 45 -12.93 -18.17 -10.33
CA LYS A 45 -13.67 -19.45 -10.22
C LYS A 45 -15.12 -19.31 -10.66
N LYS A 46 -15.80 -18.25 -10.20
CA LYS A 46 -17.21 -17.98 -10.51
C LYS A 46 -17.42 -17.70 -12.00
N GLU A 47 -16.44 -17.10 -12.66
CA GLU A 47 -16.47 -16.75 -14.08
C GLU A 47 -15.86 -17.83 -14.98
N GLY A 48 -15.54 -19.01 -14.43
CA GLY A 48 -14.98 -20.13 -15.19
C GLY A 48 -13.55 -19.89 -15.70
N ARG A 49 -12.81 -18.98 -15.06
CA ARG A 49 -11.40 -18.69 -15.38
C ARG A 49 -10.46 -19.62 -14.61
N PRO A 50 -9.32 -20.00 -15.22
CA PRO A 50 -8.27 -20.75 -14.52
C PRO A 50 -7.77 -19.99 -13.29
N ILE A 51 -7.52 -20.69 -12.19
CA ILE A 51 -7.08 -20.10 -10.92
C ILE A 51 -5.66 -19.53 -11.06
N GLU A 52 -4.85 -20.14 -11.90
CA GLU A 52 -3.47 -19.74 -12.20
C GLU A 52 -3.42 -18.32 -12.78
N GLN A 53 -4.50 -17.87 -13.43
CA GLN A 53 -4.61 -16.50 -13.91
C GLN A 53 -4.73 -15.50 -12.75
N ALA A 54 -5.32 -15.89 -11.61
CA ALA A 54 -5.38 -15.05 -10.41
C ALA A 54 -4.01 -14.99 -9.72
N ASP A 55 -3.27 -16.10 -9.68
CA ASP A 55 -1.90 -16.16 -9.16
C ASP A 55 -0.97 -15.23 -9.97
N GLN A 56 -1.06 -15.31 -11.29
CA GLN A 56 -0.33 -14.41 -12.18
C GLN A 56 -0.71 -12.95 -11.93
N LEU A 57 -2.01 -12.63 -11.85
CA LEU A 57 -2.44 -11.25 -11.62
C LEU A 57 -1.92 -10.71 -10.28
N LEU A 58 -1.93 -11.54 -9.22
CA LEU A 58 -1.36 -11.20 -7.93
C LEU A 58 0.13 -10.84 -8.05
N LEU A 59 0.92 -11.67 -8.74
CA LEU A 59 2.35 -11.42 -8.92
C LEU A 59 2.61 -10.10 -9.65
N TYR A 60 1.88 -9.86 -10.75
CA TYR A 60 1.96 -8.61 -11.50
C TYR A 60 1.60 -7.41 -10.60
N ALA A 61 0.52 -7.51 -9.83
CA ALA A 61 0.07 -6.45 -8.94
C ALA A 61 1.06 -6.18 -7.81
N MET A 62 1.61 -7.22 -7.17
CA MET A 62 2.59 -7.09 -6.08
C MET A 62 3.87 -6.38 -6.56
N VAL A 63 4.46 -6.89 -7.64
CA VAL A 63 5.70 -6.32 -8.21
C VAL A 63 5.44 -4.87 -8.64
N ALA A 64 4.36 -4.63 -9.38
CA ALA A 64 4.04 -3.30 -9.86
C ALA A 64 3.73 -2.29 -8.75
N THR A 65 3.08 -2.73 -7.68
CA THR A 65 2.80 -1.86 -6.52
C THR A 65 4.11 -1.45 -5.85
N VAL A 66 4.99 -2.40 -5.53
CA VAL A 66 6.24 -2.12 -4.81
C VAL A 66 7.20 -1.31 -5.69
N VAL A 67 7.46 -1.78 -6.91
CA VAL A 67 8.37 -1.13 -7.86
C VAL A 67 7.81 0.24 -8.27
N GLY A 68 6.54 0.30 -8.65
CA GLY A 68 5.89 1.54 -9.05
C GLY A 68 5.86 2.57 -7.92
N ALA A 69 5.53 2.16 -6.70
CA ALA A 69 5.54 3.07 -5.56
C ALA A 69 6.94 3.60 -5.25
N ARG A 70 7.96 2.74 -5.35
CA ARG A 70 9.35 3.10 -5.10
C ARG A 70 9.89 4.05 -6.15
N MET A 71 9.72 3.70 -7.43
CA MET A 71 10.11 4.55 -8.55
C MET A 71 9.37 5.88 -8.50
N GLY A 72 8.06 5.87 -8.28
CA GLY A 72 7.29 7.11 -8.14
C GLY A 72 7.79 7.98 -7.01
N HIS A 73 8.16 7.41 -5.85
CA HIS A 73 8.72 8.21 -4.77
C HIS A 73 10.01 8.91 -5.20
N TYR A 74 10.90 8.18 -5.86
CA TYR A 74 12.19 8.71 -6.30
C TYR A 74 12.06 9.73 -7.43
N PHE A 75 11.26 9.44 -8.46
CA PHE A 75 11.11 10.34 -9.59
C PHE A 75 10.25 11.58 -9.30
N PHE A 76 9.30 11.50 -8.35
CA PHE A 76 8.44 12.64 -8.03
C PHE A 76 8.93 13.48 -6.85
N TYR A 77 9.60 12.88 -5.85
CA TYR A 77 10.00 13.58 -4.63
C TYR A 77 11.51 13.68 -4.47
N GLU A 78 12.27 12.65 -4.86
CA GLU A 78 13.75 12.65 -4.77
C GLU A 78 14.42 13.05 -6.10
N PHE A 79 13.69 13.67 -7.03
CA PHE A 79 14.26 14.08 -8.32
C PHE A 79 15.50 15.00 -8.19
N PRO A 80 15.57 15.94 -7.21
CA PRO A 80 16.79 16.72 -7.01
C PRO A 80 18.03 15.86 -6.69
N LEU A 81 17.86 14.72 -6.01
CA LEU A 81 18.95 13.79 -5.73
C LEU A 81 19.50 13.15 -7.02
N LEU A 82 18.64 12.86 -8.00
CA LEU A 82 19.07 12.36 -9.31
C LEU A 82 19.99 13.36 -10.02
N GLN A 83 19.72 14.66 -9.89
CA GLN A 83 20.53 15.70 -10.51
C GLN A 83 21.86 15.92 -9.78
N ALA A 84 21.87 15.80 -8.45
CA ALA A 84 23.04 16.02 -7.63
C ALA A 84 24.00 14.83 -7.61
N ASP A 85 23.47 13.62 -7.47
CA ASP A 85 24.25 12.37 -7.37
C ASP A 85 23.44 11.18 -7.91
N PRO A 86 23.53 10.90 -9.23
CA PRO A 86 22.81 9.81 -9.86
C PRO A 86 23.12 8.44 -9.24
N MET A 87 24.37 8.22 -8.82
CA MET A 87 24.78 6.95 -8.23
C MET A 87 24.04 6.74 -6.90
N ARG A 88 24.05 7.75 -6.04
CA ARG A 88 23.33 7.71 -4.76
C ARG A 88 21.82 7.56 -4.96
N PHE A 89 21.25 8.23 -5.96
CA PHE A 89 19.84 8.07 -6.31
C PHE A 89 19.46 6.60 -6.57
N PHE A 90 20.19 5.91 -7.46
CA PHE A 90 19.89 4.51 -7.78
C PHE A 90 20.21 3.57 -6.62
N VAL A 91 21.31 3.77 -5.90
CA VAL A 91 21.70 2.93 -4.76
C VAL A 91 20.67 3.01 -3.64
N GLN A 92 20.26 4.22 -3.23
CA GLN A 92 19.27 4.40 -2.17
C GLN A 92 17.88 3.87 -2.59
N MET A 93 17.55 3.92 -3.88
CA MET A 93 16.29 3.38 -4.38
C MET A 93 16.16 1.87 -4.16
N ILE A 94 17.25 1.10 -4.25
CA ILE A 94 17.21 -0.37 -4.20
C ILE A 94 17.82 -1.00 -2.94
N THR A 95 18.44 -0.20 -2.07
CA THR A 95 19.16 -0.71 -0.89
C THR A 95 18.41 -0.35 0.40
N PRO A 96 18.25 -1.28 1.36
CA PRO A 96 17.64 -0.98 2.66
C PRO A 96 18.53 -0.04 3.51
N PRO A 97 17.95 0.73 4.45
CA PRO A 97 16.53 0.75 4.82
C PRO A 97 15.67 1.45 3.76
N PHE A 98 14.55 0.81 3.41
CA PHE A 98 13.59 1.40 2.47
C PHE A 98 12.70 2.42 3.18
N SER A 99 12.70 3.66 2.69
CA SER A 99 11.81 4.73 3.16
C SER A 99 11.14 5.44 1.99
N GLY A 100 9.85 5.75 2.12
CA GLY A 100 9.12 6.47 1.09
C GLY A 100 8.56 5.58 -0.02
N LEU A 101 7.27 5.72 -0.25
CA LEU A 101 6.46 5.04 -1.25
C LEU A 101 5.42 6.04 -1.78
N ALA A 102 5.27 6.14 -3.10
CA ALA A 102 4.31 7.04 -3.73
C ALA A 102 3.09 6.28 -4.25
N SER A 103 1.89 6.63 -3.80
CA SER A 103 0.64 6.03 -4.27
C SER A 103 0.40 6.24 -5.78
N HIS A 104 0.73 7.41 -6.33
CA HIS A 104 0.62 7.70 -7.76
C HIS A 104 1.54 6.80 -8.60
N GLY A 105 2.76 6.57 -8.13
CA GLY A 105 3.69 5.64 -8.77
C GLY A 105 3.16 4.20 -8.76
N ALA A 106 2.58 3.77 -7.63
CA ALA A 106 1.92 2.47 -7.53
C ALA A 106 0.76 2.35 -8.52
N ALA A 107 -0.08 3.39 -8.65
CA ALA A 107 -1.20 3.41 -9.58
C ALA A 107 -0.75 3.29 -11.04
N VAL A 108 0.24 4.07 -11.47
CA VAL A 108 0.82 3.98 -12.82
C VAL A 108 1.41 2.58 -13.07
N GLY A 109 2.14 2.05 -12.08
CA GLY A 109 2.69 0.70 -12.14
C GLY A 109 1.60 -0.36 -12.32
N LEU A 110 0.54 -0.31 -11.50
CA LEU A 110 -0.58 -1.25 -11.53
C LEU A 110 -1.31 -1.24 -12.87
N PHE A 111 -1.69 -0.07 -13.39
CA PHE A 111 -2.36 0.01 -14.69
C PHE A 111 -1.47 -0.53 -15.83
N SER A 112 -0.17 -0.24 -15.79
CA SER A 112 0.80 -0.79 -16.74
C SER A 112 0.90 -2.31 -16.62
N ALA A 113 0.95 -2.84 -15.40
CA ALA A 113 0.97 -4.28 -15.14
C ALA A 113 -0.31 -4.99 -15.59
N PHE A 114 -1.50 -4.40 -15.40
CA PHE A 114 -2.75 -4.98 -15.89
C PHE A 114 -2.77 -5.07 -17.41
N TYR A 115 -2.21 -4.07 -18.10
CA TYR A 115 -2.06 -4.11 -19.55
C TYR A 115 -1.14 -5.26 -19.99
N LEU A 116 0.04 -5.39 -19.36
CA LEU A 116 0.98 -6.47 -19.63
C LEU A 116 0.40 -7.87 -19.30
N TYR A 117 -0.34 -7.97 -18.20
CA TYR A 117 -1.02 -9.18 -17.78
C TYR A 117 -2.05 -9.64 -18.82
N VAL A 118 -2.88 -8.73 -19.31
CA VAL A 118 -3.89 -9.01 -20.35
C VAL A 118 -3.23 -9.41 -21.66
N TRP A 119 -2.10 -8.80 -22.02
CA TRP A 119 -1.34 -9.19 -23.20
C TRP A 119 -0.84 -10.64 -23.14
N LYS A 120 -0.55 -11.16 -21.94
CA LYS A 120 -0.16 -12.56 -21.71
C LYS A 120 -1.34 -13.51 -21.51
N ASN A 121 -2.54 -12.99 -21.23
CA ASN A 121 -3.76 -13.75 -20.96
C ASN A 121 -4.89 -13.38 -21.94
N PRO A 122 -4.78 -13.82 -23.22
CA PRO A 122 -5.79 -13.49 -24.23
C PRO A 122 -7.17 -14.01 -23.82
N GLY A 123 -8.21 -13.24 -24.16
CA GLY A 123 -9.60 -13.53 -23.78
C GLY A 123 -10.06 -12.83 -22.49
N GLN A 124 -9.20 -12.07 -21.82
CA GLN A 124 -9.58 -11.05 -20.85
C GLN A 124 -9.37 -9.67 -21.48
N SER A 125 -10.33 -8.75 -21.39
CA SER A 125 -10.09 -7.37 -21.82
C SER A 125 -9.40 -6.58 -20.71
N TYR A 126 -8.68 -5.51 -21.07
CA TYR A 126 -8.10 -4.61 -20.09
C TYR A 126 -9.15 -4.05 -19.12
N LEU A 127 -10.30 -3.64 -19.67
CA LEU A 127 -11.44 -3.16 -18.88
C LEU A 127 -12.00 -4.24 -17.95
N TYR A 128 -12.05 -5.50 -18.39
CA TYR A 128 -12.51 -6.61 -17.55
C TYR A 128 -11.63 -6.77 -16.29
N VAL A 129 -10.31 -6.67 -16.44
CA VAL A 129 -9.38 -6.77 -15.32
C VAL A 129 -9.49 -5.54 -14.43
N THR A 130 -9.41 -4.33 -14.99
CA THR A 130 -9.45 -3.10 -14.18
C THR A 130 -10.76 -2.92 -13.42
N ASP A 131 -11.89 -3.29 -14.00
CA ASP A 131 -13.22 -3.28 -13.35
C ASP A 131 -13.24 -4.13 -12.07
N ARG A 132 -12.73 -5.37 -12.14
CA ARG A 132 -12.63 -6.27 -10.98
C ARG A 132 -11.61 -5.78 -9.95
N MET A 133 -10.53 -5.17 -10.41
CA MET A 133 -9.51 -4.61 -9.53
C MET A 133 -10.01 -3.42 -8.69
N VAL A 134 -11.14 -2.79 -9.03
CA VAL A 134 -11.76 -1.76 -8.17
C VAL A 134 -12.18 -2.34 -6.81
N ILE A 135 -12.69 -3.58 -6.79
CA ILE A 135 -13.08 -4.27 -5.55
C ILE A 135 -11.85 -4.50 -4.68
N VAL A 136 -10.78 -5.00 -5.30
CA VAL A 136 -9.49 -5.26 -4.64
C VAL A 136 -8.86 -3.97 -4.12
N ALA A 137 -8.88 -2.90 -4.93
CA ALA A 137 -8.35 -1.60 -4.56
C ALA A 137 -9.10 -0.98 -3.37
N SER A 138 -10.42 -1.13 -3.32
CA SER A 138 -11.25 -0.67 -2.20
C SER A 138 -10.90 -1.40 -0.90
N LEU A 139 -10.72 -2.72 -0.99
CA LEU A 139 -10.31 -3.56 0.14
C LEU A 139 -8.88 -3.23 0.60
N ALA A 140 -7.96 -3.02 -0.34
CA ALA A 140 -6.62 -2.54 -0.03
C ALA A 140 -6.67 -1.18 0.66
N GLY A 141 -7.49 -0.24 0.18
CA GLY A 141 -7.72 1.07 0.80
C GLY A 141 -8.10 0.94 2.28
N PHE A 142 -9.02 0.04 2.62
CA PHE A 142 -9.37 -0.26 4.01
C PHE A 142 -8.14 -0.68 4.83
N PHE A 143 -7.39 -1.70 4.38
CA PHE A 143 -6.23 -2.19 5.11
C PHE A 143 -5.13 -1.13 5.25
N ILE A 144 -4.86 -0.34 4.20
CA ILE A 144 -3.90 0.76 4.26
C ILE A 144 -4.33 1.79 5.31
N ARG A 145 -5.62 2.17 5.36
CA ARG A 145 -6.14 3.08 6.40
C ARG A 145 -6.01 2.49 7.80
N MET A 146 -6.18 1.18 7.99
CA MET A 146 -5.90 0.53 9.28
C MET A 146 -4.40 0.60 9.64
N GLY A 147 -3.52 0.44 8.66
CA GLY A 147 -2.08 0.66 8.84
C GLY A 147 -1.76 2.10 9.25
N ASN A 148 -2.37 3.07 8.57
CA ASN A 148 -2.21 4.50 8.89
C ASN A 148 -2.68 4.80 10.32
N LEU A 149 -3.81 4.22 10.73
CA LEU A 149 -4.31 4.35 12.10
C LEU A 149 -3.28 3.83 13.11
N MET A 150 -2.69 2.65 12.91
CA MET A 150 -1.67 2.11 13.81
C MET A 150 -0.39 2.96 13.86
N ASN A 151 -0.07 3.65 12.77
CA ASN A 151 1.07 4.59 12.69
C ASN A 151 0.75 5.98 13.26
N SER A 152 -0.51 6.29 13.57
CA SER A 152 -0.95 7.66 13.90
C SER A 152 -0.66 8.68 12.78
N GLU A 153 -0.88 8.29 11.52
CA GLU A 153 -0.65 9.14 10.34
C GLU A 153 -1.93 9.36 9.53
N ILE A 154 -1.99 10.48 8.77
CA ILE A 154 -3.15 10.86 7.93
C ILE A 154 -4.41 10.98 8.81
N ILE A 155 -4.27 11.73 9.90
CA ILE A 155 -5.35 11.86 10.89
C ILE A 155 -6.39 12.90 10.46
N GLY A 156 -7.57 12.83 11.09
CA GLY A 156 -8.67 13.74 10.82
C GLY A 156 -8.50 15.14 11.44
N LYS A 157 -9.50 15.99 11.24
CA LYS A 157 -9.58 17.29 11.92
C LYS A 157 -9.88 17.10 13.41
N PRO A 158 -9.46 18.04 14.28
CA PRO A 158 -9.84 18.05 15.69
C PRO A 158 -11.36 17.97 15.86
N THR A 159 -11.80 17.25 16.90
CA THR A 159 -13.21 17.05 17.21
C THR A 159 -13.43 16.94 18.71
N ASP A 160 -14.57 17.44 19.18
CA ASP A 160 -15.01 17.31 20.57
C ASP A 160 -16.03 16.16 20.77
N LEU A 161 -16.23 15.34 19.73
CA LEU A 161 -17.19 14.22 19.74
C LEU A 161 -16.65 13.01 20.53
N PRO A 162 -17.53 12.17 21.12
CA PRO A 162 -17.11 11.13 22.06
C PRO A 162 -16.41 9.92 21.43
N TRP A 163 -16.31 9.88 20.10
CA TRP A 163 -15.55 8.88 19.33
C TRP A 163 -14.25 9.47 18.74
N GLY A 164 -13.84 10.65 19.19
CA GLY A 164 -12.58 11.26 18.80
C GLY A 164 -11.39 10.43 19.29
N PHE A 165 -10.38 10.29 18.42
CA PHE A 165 -9.12 9.65 18.76
C PHE A 165 -8.13 10.70 19.25
N LYS A 166 -7.55 10.48 20.42
CA LYS A 166 -6.44 11.27 20.93
C LYS A 166 -5.14 10.56 20.57
N PHE A 167 -4.49 11.02 19.51
CA PHE A 167 -3.22 10.49 19.03
C PHE A 167 -2.06 11.00 19.88
N PHE A 168 -1.34 10.09 20.54
CA PHE A 168 -0.17 10.45 21.36
C PHE A 168 1.14 10.52 20.55
N ARG A 169 1.10 10.03 19.31
CA ARG A 169 2.22 10.00 18.35
C ARG A 169 1.87 10.82 17.11
N ASP A 170 1.25 11.98 17.31
CA ASP A 170 0.85 12.88 16.24
C ASP A 170 2.04 13.74 15.80
N TYR A 171 2.76 13.28 14.78
CA TYR A 171 3.84 14.04 14.16
C TYR A 171 3.34 15.03 13.08
N GLU A 172 2.04 15.01 12.76
CA GLU A 172 1.46 15.80 11.66
C GLU A 172 1.05 17.20 12.14
N PHE A 173 0.41 17.31 13.31
CA PHE A 173 0.02 18.59 13.91
C PHE A 173 0.89 19.00 15.10
N ASN A 174 1.63 18.07 15.70
CA ASN A 174 2.58 18.34 16.77
C ASN A 174 3.97 17.78 16.43
N PRO A 175 4.71 18.42 15.51
CA PRO A 175 6.10 18.07 15.25
C PRO A 175 6.96 18.53 16.44
N MET A 176 6.96 17.73 17.51
CA MET A 176 7.88 17.86 18.66
C MET A 176 8.76 16.62 18.77
#